data_AF-A0A950PTD0-F1
#
_entry.id   AF-A0A950PTD0-F1
#
_cell.length_a   1.000
_cell.length_b   1.000
_cell.length_c   1.000
_cell.angle_alpha   90.00
_cell.angle_beta   90.00
_cell.angle_gamma   90.00
#
_symmetry.space_group_name_H-M   'P 1'
#
loop_
_entity.id
_entity.type
_entity.pdbx_description
1 polymer ?
#
loop_
_entity_poly.entity_id
_entity_poly.type
_entity_poly.pdbx_seq_one_letter_code
_entity_poly.pdbx_strand_id
1 'polypeptide(L)'
;MIALLAALFAVIPVHGVVMGTLPNGTAIVRTDAVTATLPALTRRYRVVPPRSLAPGTEIDALLDRSTTPATLRAAIPAGPFTPGLPEAARAVPVRIGSALPAAILVDQNERIIELDRSFRG
;
A
#
# COMPACT_ATOMS: atom_id res chain seq x y z
N MET A 1 5.85 9.14 -35.04
CA MET A 1 6.62 9.98 -34.09
C MET A 1 5.67 10.34 -32.95
N ILE A 2 6.12 10.35 -31.69
CA ILE A 2 5.34 10.37 -30.42
C ILE A 2 5.15 8.97 -29.80
N ALA A 3 6.25 8.37 -29.34
CA ALA A 3 6.25 7.31 -28.33
C ALA A 3 7.55 7.36 -27.50
N LEU A 4 8.09 8.56 -27.31
CA LEU A 4 9.40 8.77 -26.69
C LEU A 4 9.38 10.03 -25.82
N LEU A 5 8.52 10.06 -24.79
CA LEU A 5 8.54 11.15 -23.79
C LEU A 5 7.85 10.85 -22.45
N ALA A 6 7.56 9.58 -22.13
CA ALA A 6 6.99 9.22 -20.82
C ALA A 6 8.05 8.70 -19.81
N ALA A 7 9.34 8.78 -20.15
CA ALA A 7 10.44 8.28 -19.31
C ALA A 7 11.11 9.34 -18.42
N LEU A 8 10.52 10.53 -18.29
CA LEU A 8 11.06 11.64 -17.52
C LEU A 8 10.12 11.88 -16.32
N PHE A 9 10.59 11.54 -15.10
CA PHE A 9 9.96 11.81 -13.79
C PHE A 9 8.87 10.87 -13.25
N ALA A 10 8.89 9.57 -13.57
CA ALA A 10 8.01 8.60 -12.91
C ALA A 10 8.48 8.33 -11.46
N VAL A 11 8.05 9.16 -10.51
CA VAL A 11 8.22 8.89 -9.08
C VAL A 11 7.21 7.80 -8.69
N ILE A 12 7.68 6.73 -8.04
CA ILE A 12 6.87 5.55 -7.74
C ILE A 12 6.35 5.65 -6.30
N PRO A 13 5.03 5.66 -6.04
CA PRO A 13 4.53 5.58 -4.67
C PRO A 13 4.92 4.22 -4.07
N VAL A 14 5.55 4.25 -2.89
CA VAL A 14 6.01 3.05 -2.20
C VAL A 14 5.57 3.07 -0.74
N HIS A 15 5.20 1.90 -0.26
CA HIS A 15 5.07 1.59 1.16
C HIS A 15 6.30 0.77 1.60
N GLY A 16 6.68 0.85 2.86
CA GLY A 16 7.77 0.02 3.38
C GLY A 16 8.06 0.24 4.84
N VAL A 17 9.05 -0.47 5.36
CA VAL A 17 9.49 -0.37 6.75
C VAL A 17 10.95 0.08 6.82
N VAL A 18 11.22 1.04 7.70
CA VAL A 18 12.58 1.50 7.98
C VAL A 18 13.30 0.43 8.80
N MET A 19 14.36 -0.13 8.24
CA MET A 19 15.19 -1.14 8.91
C MET A 19 16.30 -0.50 9.75
N GLY A 20 16.76 0.69 9.34
CA GLY A 20 17.83 1.41 10.04
C GLY A 20 18.11 2.78 9.41
N THR A 21 18.61 3.72 10.22
CA THR A 21 19.03 5.04 9.77
C THR A 21 20.54 5.19 9.83
N LEU A 22 21.12 5.89 8.86
CA LEU A 22 22.54 6.17 8.77
C LEU A 22 22.82 7.66 9.02
N PRO A 23 24.00 8.03 9.57
CA PRO A 23 24.32 9.41 9.93
C PRO A 23 24.27 10.43 8.78
N ASN A 24 24.34 9.97 7.53
CA ASN A 24 24.40 10.81 6.33
C ASN A 24 23.03 11.13 5.72
N GLY A 25 21.94 11.01 6.48
CA GLY A 25 20.58 11.25 5.98
C GLY A 25 20.08 10.18 5.00
N THR A 26 20.71 8.99 5.01
CA THR A 26 20.20 7.81 4.30
C THR A 26 19.57 6.83 5.28
N ALA A 27 18.65 6.01 4.78
CA ALA A 27 17.99 4.96 5.55
C ALA A 27 18.04 3.64 4.77
N ILE A 28 18.17 2.53 5.48
CA ILE A 28 17.90 1.20 4.93
C ILE A 28 16.41 0.95 5.11
N VAL A 29 15.71 0.72 4.00
CA VAL A 29 14.26 0.52 3.98
C VAL A 29 13.98 -0.77 3.24
N ARG A 30 13.07 -1.59 3.78
CA ARG A 30 12.43 -2.67 3.04
C ARG A 30 11.16 -2.09 2.43
N THR A 31 11.17 -1.82 1.13
CA THR A 31 9.98 -1.42 0.39
C THR A 31 9.19 -2.65 -0.01
N ASP A 32 7.86 -2.54 0.04
CA ASP A 32 6.97 -3.59 -0.45
C ASP A 32 6.91 -3.60 -1.97
N ALA A 33 6.33 -4.66 -2.52
CA ALA A 33 6.11 -4.75 -3.95
C ALA A 33 5.05 -3.73 -4.39
N VAL A 34 5.32 -3.04 -5.50
CA VAL A 34 4.34 -2.24 -6.23
C VAL A 34 3.97 -3.02 -7.48
N THR A 35 2.71 -3.43 -7.59
CA THR A 35 2.20 -4.29 -8.66
C THR A 35 2.69 -3.84 -10.04
N ALA A 36 3.28 -4.77 -10.79
CA ALA A 36 3.85 -4.57 -12.13
C ALA A 36 4.95 -3.49 -12.26
N THR A 37 5.41 -2.89 -11.15
CA THR A 37 6.30 -1.72 -11.18
C THR A 37 7.62 -1.95 -10.42
N LEU A 38 7.55 -2.52 -9.21
CA LEU A 38 8.70 -2.70 -8.33
C LEU A 38 8.53 -3.99 -7.51
N PRO A 39 9.53 -4.88 -7.45
CA PRO A 39 9.50 -5.98 -6.48
C PRO A 39 9.73 -5.46 -5.06
N ALA A 40 9.41 -6.27 -4.05
CA ALA A 40 9.82 -5.98 -2.67
C ALA A 40 11.35 -6.03 -2.55
N LEU A 41 11.95 -5.04 -1.88
CA LEU A 41 13.40 -4.86 -1.86
C LEU A 41 13.86 -4.22 -0.55
N THR A 42 14.98 -4.70 0.00
CA THR A 42 15.69 -4.01 1.09
C THR A 42 16.90 -3.29 0.52
N ARG A 43 16.93 -1.96 0.60
CA ARG A 43 18.03 -1.15 0.05
C ARG A 43 18.26 0.11 0.87
N ARG A 44 19.45 0.70 0.69
CA ARG A 44 19.76 2.07 1.14
C ARG A 44 19.12 3.11 0.21
N TYR A 45 18.42 4.06 0.81
CA TYR A 45 17.80 5.21 0.14
C TYR A 45 18.25 6.52 0.77
N ARG A 46 18.34 7.58 -0.03
CA ARG A 46 18.40 8.96 0.48
C ARG A 46 17.01 9.39 0.89
N VAL A 47 16.83 10.01 2.06
CA VAL A 47 15.52 10.51 2.50
C VAL A 47 15.49 12.02 2.36
N VAL A 48 14.49 12.55 1.64
CA VAL A 48 14.35 13.99 1.36
C VAL A 48 12.92 14.47 1.64
N PRO A 49 12.74 15.49 2.51
CA PRO A 49 13.77 16.11 3.35
C PRO A 49 14.35 15.11 4.38
N PRO A 50 15.57 15.32 4.89
CA PRO A 50 16.13 14.47 5.95
C PRO A 50 15.17 14.46 7.14
N ARG A 51 14.81 13.26 7.60
CA ARG A 51 13.91 13.06 8.74
C ARG A 51 14.42 11.91 9.60
N SER A 52 14.29 12.06 10.91
CA SER A 52 14.48 10.94 11.83
C SER A 52 13.29 10.00 11.73
N LEU A 53 13.51 8.82 11.17
CA LEU A 53 12.54 7.73 11.12
C LEU A 53 13.10 6.59 11.98
N ALA A 54 12.39 6.21 13.03
CA ALA A 54 12.88 5.13 13.89
C ALA A 54 12.89 3.80 13.13
N PRO A 55 13.88 2.91 13.36
CA PRO A 55 13.78 1.53 12.90
C PRO A 55 12.46 0.89 13.34
N GLY A 56 11.83 0.11 12.45
CA GLY A 56 10.50 -0.45 12.63
C GLY A 56 9.35 0.48 12.21
N THR A 57 9.63 1.75 11.85
CA THR A 57 8.58 2.67 11.36
C THR A 57 8.15 2.27 9.95
N GLU A 58 6.86 2.00 9.78
CA GLU A 58 6.24 1.92 8.46
C GLU A 58 6.13 3.31 7.84
N ILE A 59 6.38 3.42 6.54
CA ILE A 59 6.42 4.69 5.82
C ILE A 59 5.71 4.60 4.48
N ASP A 60 5.13 5.73 4.10
CA ASP A 60 4.73 6.03 2.74
C ASP A 60 5.68 7.07 2.15
N ALA A 61 6.10 6.87 0.91
CA ALA A 61 7.02 7.78 0.23
C ALA A 61 6.86 7.74 -1.30
N LEU A 62 7.48 8.71 -1.96
CA LEU A 62 7.63 8.74 -3.41
C LEU A 62 9.08 8.37 -3.78
N LEU A 63 9.27 7.22 -4.42
CA LEU A 63 10.58 6.71 -4.84
C LEU A 63 11.01 7.32 -6.18
N ASP A 64 12.12 8.04 -6.14
CA ASP A 64 12.85 8.57 -7.30
C ASP A 64 14.09 7.71 -7.60
N ARG A 65 13.99 6.90 -8.65
CA ARG A 65 15.06 5.99 -9.11
C ARG A 65 16.12 6.66 -9.97
N SER A 66 15.95 7.92 -10.35
CA SER A 66 16.93 8.65 -11.19
C SER A 66 18.20 9.04 -10.41
N THR A 67 18.18 8.91 -9.08
CA THR A 67 19.26 9.30 -8.18
C THR A 67 20.06 8.10 -7.68
N THR A 68 21.32 8.31 -7.31
CA THR A 68 22.19 7.29 -6.69
C THR A 68 22.78 7.80 -5.38
N PRO A 69 22.46 7.20 -4.22
CA PRO A 69 21.41 6.19 -4.02
C PRO A 69 20.03 6.75 -4.37
N ALA A 70 19.07 5.86 -4.69
CA ALA A 70 17.70 6.25 -5.00
C ALA A 70 17.07 7.04 -3.83
N THR A 71 16.17 7.96 -4.14
CA THR A 71 15.66 8.94 -3.17
C THR A 71 14.21 8.64 -2.81
N LEU A 72 13.90 8.59 -1.51
CA LEU A 72 12.56 8.62 -0.97
C LEU A 72 12.18 10.07 -0.68
N ARG A 73 11.30 10.61 -1.52
CA ARG A 73 10.76 11.97 -1.39
C ARG A 73 9.52 11.93 -0.51
N ALA A 74 9.35 12.95 0.32
CA ALA A 74 8.18 13.11 1.18
C ALA A 74 7.89 11.87 2.05
N ALA A 75 8.95 11.23 2.56
CA ALA A 75 8.80 10.07 3.44
C ALA A 75 8.13 10.49 4.76
N ILE A 76 6.97 9.89 5.03
CA ILE A 76 6.19 10.11 6.25
C ILE A 76 5.91 8.77 6.91
N PRO A 77 5.78 8.71 8.26
CA PRO A 77 5.20 7.55 8.91
C PRO A 77 3.86 7.22 8.27
N ALA A 78 3.68 5.98 7.84
CA ALA A 78 2.42 5.52 7.31
C ALA A 78 1.36 5.62 8.41
N GLY A 79 0.16 6.05 8.05
CA GLY A 79 -0.97 5.93 8.97
C GLY A 79 -1.20 4.46 9.29
N PRO A 80 -1.70 4.11 10.49
CA PRO A 80 -2.13 2.74 10.75
C PRO A 80 -3.12 2.35 9.64
N PHE A 81 -2.76 1.34 8.84
CA PHE A 81 -3.66 0.79 7.85
C PHE A 81 -4.85 0.20 8.60
N THR A 82 -5.90 1.00 8.74
CA THR A 82 -7.20 0.53 9.16
C THR A 82 -7.88 0.15 7.85
N PRO A 83 -8.16 -1.12 7.56
CA PRO A 83 -8.93 -1.48 6.37
C PRO A 83 -10.27 -0.72 6.43
N GLY A 84 -10.42 0.31 5.59
CA GLY A 84 -11.59 1.19 5.55
C GLY A 84 -11.40 2.54 6.27
N LEU A 85 -11.57 3.62 5.51
CA LEU A 85 -11.89 4.95 6.04
C LEU A 85 -13.09 4.85 7.02
N PRO A 86 -13.18 5.71 8.06
CA PRO A 86 -14.25 5.66 9.04
C PRO A 86 -15.55 6.26 8.47
N GLU A 87 -16.16 5.60 7.50
CA GLU A 87 -17.61 5.50 7.49
C GLU A 87 -17.95 4.20 8.23
N ALA A 88 -18.06 4.30 9.56
CA ALA A 88 -18.64 3.30 10.47
C ALA A 88 -18.75 1.86 9.91
N ALA A 89 -17.61 1.21 9.65
CA ALA A 89 -17.64 -0.20 9.25
C ALA A 89 -18.19 -1.01 10.43
N ARG A 90 -19.43 -1.49 10.30
CA ARG A 90 -20.11 -2.28 11.32
C ARG A 90 -19.90 -3.76 11.03
N ALA A 91 -19.01 -4.39 11.79
CA ALA A 91 -18.89 -5.84 11.79
C ALA A 91 -20.02 -6.44 12.66
N VAL A 92 -20.83 -7.31 12.08
CA VAL A 92 -21.88 -8.06 12.79
C VAL A 92 -21.60 -9.55 12.65
N PRO A 93 -21.27 -10.26 13.73
CA PRO A 93 -21.12 -11.70 13.66
C PRO A 93 -22.47 -12.37 13.36
N VAL A 94 -22.52 -13.16 12.29
CA VAL A 94 -23.65 -14.04 12.00
C VAL A 94 -23.51 -15.29 12.86
N ARG A 95 -24.44 -15.52 13.79
CA ARG A 95 -24.41 -16.70 14.67
C ARG A 95 -24.96 -17.92 13.94
N ILE A 96 -24.52 -19.10 14.34
CA ILE A 96 -25.07 -20.38 13.88
C ILE A 96 -26.59 -20.39 14.09
N GLY A 97 -27.34 -20.78 13.06
CA GLY A 97 -28.81 -20.78 13.05
C GLY A 97 -29.47 -19.43 12.71
N SER A 98 -28.69 -18.36 12.49
CA SER A 98 -29.24 -17.09 12.02
C SER A 98 -29.55 -17.13 10.52
N ALA A 99 -30.55 -16.36 10.10
CA ALA A 99 -30.77 -16.10 8.67
C ALA A 99 -29.60 -15.29 8.10
N LEU A 100 -29.19 -15.60 6.86
CA LEU A 100 -28.23 -14.80 6.12
C LEU A 100 -28.84 -13.43 5.78
N PRO A 101 -28.03 -12.36 5.73
CA PRO A 101 -28.52 -11.04 5.37
C PRO A 101 -28.93 -11.01 3.88
N ALA A 102 -29.99 -10.27 3.58
CA ALA A 102 -30.39 -9.95 2.21
C ALA A 102 -29.39 -8.95 1.60
N ALA A 103 -28.26 -9.49 1.14
CA ALA A 103 -27.17 -8.73 0.53
C ALA A 103 -27.02 -9.14 -0.94
N ILE A 104 -26.79 -8.15 -1.80
CA ILE A 104 -26.45 -8.36 -3.19
C ILE A 104 -24.93 -8.41 -3.29
N LEU A 105 -24.40 -9.51 -3.81
CA LEU A 105 -22.99 -9.70 -4.12
C LEU A 105 -22.81 -9.76 -5.63
N VAL A 106 -21.61 -9.46 -6.10
CA VAL A 106 -21.21 -9.60 -7.50
C VAL A 106 -19.99 -10.50 -7.54
N ASP A 107 -20.02 -11.55 -8.36
CA ASP A 107 -18.88 -12.45 -8.52
C ASP A 107 -17.82 -11.90 -9.49
N GLN A 108 -16.69 -12.59 -9.62
CA GLN A 108 -15.59 -12.22 -10.53
C GLN A 108 -15.95 -12.28 -12.02
N ASN A 109 -17.13 -12.81 -12.37
CA ASN A 109 -17.66 -12.87 -13.73
C ASN A 109 -18.85 -11.91 -13.91
N GLU A 110 -19.00 -10.93 -13.00
CA GLU A 110 -20.06 -9.92 -13.00
C GLU A 110 -21.48 -10.48 -12.77
N ARG A 111 -21.60 -11.70 -12.25
CA ARG A 111 -22.91 -12.28 -11.92
C ARG A 111 -23.40 -11.76 -10.59
N ILE A 112 -24.67 -11.37 -10.56
CA ILE A 112 -25.37 -10.93 -9.35
C ILE A 112 -25.77 -12.16 -8.53
N ILE A 113 -25.47 -12.12 -7.24
CA ILE A 113 -25.77 -13.17 -6.26
C ILE A 113 -26.58 -12.54 -5.12
N GLU A 114 -27.75 -13.10 -4.83
CA GLU A 114 -28.56 -12.74 -3.67
C GLU A 114 -28.22 -13.68 -2.51
N LEU A 115 -27.45 -13.19 -1.54
CA LEU A 115 -26.82 -14.00 -0.50
C LEU A 115 -27.83 -14.83 0.32
N ASP A 116 -29.01 -14.28 0.61
CA ASP A 116 -30.03 -14.97 1.41
C ASP A 116 -30.81 -16.04 0.63
N ARG A 117 -30.71 -16.06 -0.71
CA ARG A 117 -31.39 -17.03 -1.58
C ARG A 117 -30.44 -18.08 -2.13
N SER A 118 -29.19 -17.74 -2.38
CA SER A 118 -28.22 -18.63 -3.02
C SER A 118 -27.79 -19.85 -2.19
N PHE A 119 -28.07 -19.85 -0.88
CA PHE A 119 -27.73 -20.94 0.04
C PHE A 119 -28.94 -21.60 0.69
N ARG A 120 -30.16 -21.35 0.18
CA ARG A 120 -31.36 -22.08 0.60
C ARG A 120 -31.34 -23.46 -0.06
N GLY A 121 -30.95 -24.47 0.70
CA GLY A 121 -31.15 -25.88 0.35
C GLY A 121 -32.60 -26.30 0.51
#